data_AF-A0A6I1K6Y6-F1
#
_entry.id   AF-A0A6I1K6Y6-F1
#
_cell.length_a   1.000
_cell.length_b   1.000
_cell.length_c   1.000
_cell.angle_alpha   90.00
_cell.angle_beta   90.00
_cell.angle_gamma   90.00
#
_symmetry.space_group_name_H-M   'P 1'
#
loop_
_entity.id
_entity.type
_entity.pdbx_description
1 polymer ?
#
loop_
_entity_poly.entity_id
_entity_poly.type
_entity_poly.pdbx_seq_one_letter_code
_entity_poly.pdbx_strand_id
1 'polypeptide(L)'
;MISSQLPNYLRSHRKRLSLSQDEVAFLLGTQSGAKVSRYERFAREPSLETALAFEMIFQRSTSELFGGLYQKVEQEVTERAKTLAERTDQGTLKRQIFNNIANKSLN
;
A
#
# COMPACT_ATOMS: atom_id res chain seq x y z
N MET A 1 20.53 -6.92 -8.98
CA MET A 1 19.25 -7.09 -9.71
C MET A 1 18.17 -6.43 -8.87
N ILE A 2 17.51 -5.40 -9.41
CA ILE A 2 16.32 -4.83 -8.75
C ILE A 2 15.24 -5.90 -8.91
N SER A 3 14.93 -6.62 -7.83
CA SER A 3 13.74 -7.49 -7.81
C SER A 3 12.56 -6.57 -8.09
N SER A 4 11.89 -6.76 -9.23
CA SER A 4 10.67 -6.02 -9.52
C SER A 4 9.61 -6.46 -8.52
N GLN A 5 9.51 -5.69 -7.44
CA GLN A 5 8.51 -5.89 -6.40
C GLN A 5 7.14 -5.94 -7.07
N LEU A 6 6.33 -6.95 -6.73
CA LEU A 6 5.03 -7.10 -7.37
C LEU A 6 4.18 -5.87 -7.02
N PRO A 7 3.39 -5.35 -7.98
CA PRO A 7 2.56 -4.17 -7.73
C PRO A 7 1.53 -4.42 -6.60
N ASN A 8 1.11 -5.67 -6.41
CA ASN A 8 0.39 -6.12 -5.21
C ASN A 8 0.76 -7.57 -4.85
N TYR A 9 0.55 -7.92 -3.59
CA TYR A 9 0.84 -9.25 -3.03
C TYR A 9 -0.41 -10.06 -2.66
N LEU A 10 -1.61 -9.58 -3.00
CA LEU A 10 -2.88 -10.19 -2.59
C LEU A 10 -2.98 -11.66 -3.03
N ARG A 11 -2.65 -11.96 -4.29
CA ARG A 11 -2.71 -13.33 -4.82
C ARG A 11 -1.76 -14.26 -4.08
N SER A 12 -0.56 -13.80 -3.79
CA SER A 12 0.47 -14.56 -3.08
C SER A 12 0.00 -14.89 -1.66
N HIS A 13 -0.52 -13.91 -0.93
CA HIS A 13 -1.05 -14.12 0.42
C HIS A 13 -2.27 -15.04 0.43
N ARG A 14 -3.22 -14.84 -0.50
CA ARG A 14 -4.39 -15.71 -0.62
C ARG A 14 -3.99 -17.17 -0.85
N LYS A 15 -3.07 -17.42 -1.78
CA LYS A 15 -2.60 -18.78 -2.08
C LYS A 15 -1.85 -19.41 -0.91
N ARG A 16 -1.07 -18.63 -0.15
CA ARG A 16 -0.41 -19.11 1.08
C ARG A 16 -1.40 -19.55 2.15
N LEU A 17 -2.57 -18.92 2.24
CA LEU A 17 -3.65 -19.31 3.15
C LEU A 17 -4.59 -20.36 2.56
N SER A 18 -4.31 -20.89 1.36
CA SER A 18 -5.17 -21.84 0.63
C SER A 18 -6.60 -21.38 0.38
N LEU A 19 -6.84 -20.05 0.37
CA LEU A 19 -8.17 -19.49 0.12
C LEU A 19 -8.47 -19.39 -1.38
N SER A 20 -9.72 -19.64 -1.75
CA SER A 20 -10.29 -19.33 -3.06
C SER A 20 -10.62 -17.84 -3.19
N GLN A 21 -10.84 -17.37 -4.42
CA GLN A 21 -11.27 -15.99 -4.64
C GLN A 21 -12.69 -15.76 -4.10
N ASP A 22 -13.55 -16.79 -4.10
CA ASP A 22 -14.92 -16.68 -3.60
C ASP A 22 -14.97 -16.65 -2.07
N GLU A 23 -14.14 -17.43 -1.36
CA GLU A 23 -14.01 -17.32 0.10
C GLU A 23 -13.51 -15.93 0.51
N VAL A 24 -12.53 -15.38 -0.19
CA VAL A 24 -12.08 -14.01 0.06
C VAL A 24 -13.20 -13.02 -0.27
N ALA A 25 -13.95 -13.21 -1.36
CA ALA A 25 -15.07 -12.33 -1.69
C ALA A 25 -16.12 -12.32 -0.58
N PHE A 26 -16.46 -13.51 -0.05
CA PHE A 26 -17.37 -13.67 1.08
C PHE A 26 -16.87 -12.93 2.32
N LEU A 27 -15.59 -13.08 2.68
CA LEU A 27 -14.98 -12.36 3.80
C LEU A 27 -14.96 -10.83 3.61
N LEU A 28 -14.89 -10.36 2.36
CA LEU A 28 -15.02 -8.94 2.02
C LEU A 28 -16.48 -8.45 2.03
N GLY A 29 -17.46 -9.29 2.34
CA GLY A 29 -18.88 -8.95 2.26
C GLY A 29 -19.39 -8.79 0.83
N THR A 30 -18.78 -9.47 -0.15
CA THR A 30 -19.13 -9.39 -1.57
C THR A 30 -19.42 -10.77 -2.15
N GLN A 31 -20.24 -10.82 -3.20
CA GLN A 31 -20.74 -12.11 -3.72
C GLN A 31 -19.89 -12.70 -4.85
N SER A 32 -18.78 -12.07 -5.26
CA SER A 32 -18.07 -12.47 -6.48
C SER A 32 -16.57 -12.45 -6.36
N GLY A 33 -15.94 -13.63 -6.50
CA GLY A 33 -14.49 -13.78 -6.65
C GLY A 33 -13.91 -13.03 -7.85
N ALA A 34 -14.72 -12.69 -8.86
CA ALA A 34 -14.27 -11.85 -9.97
C ALA A 34 -13.82 -10.45 -9.50
N LYS A 35 -14.44 -9.93 -8.43
CA LYS A 35 -14.01 -8.67 -7.80
C LYS A 35 -12.61 -8.82 -7.17
N VAL A 36 -12.37 -9.93 -6.48
CA VAL A 36 -11.05 -10.28 -5.91
C VAL A 36 -10.02 -10.44 -7.01
N SER A 37 -10.33 -11.14 -8.11
CA SER A 37 -9.45 -11.27 -9.27
C SER A 37 -9.02 -9.92 -9.87
N ARG A 38 -9.92 -8.91 -9.90
CA ARG A 38 -9.56 -7.56 -10.35
C ARG A 38 -8.60 -6.87 -9.40
N TYR A 39 -8.79 -7.01 -8.08
CA TYR A 39 -7.86 -6.49 -7.08
C TYR A 39 -6.49 -7.18 -7.16
N GLU A 40 -6.46 -8.51 -7.28
CA GLU A 40 -5.22 -9.30 -7.41
C GLU A 40 -4.41 -8.96 -8.66
N ARG A 41 -5.07 -8.51 -9.73
CA ARG A 41 -4.40 -8.08 -10.97
C ARG A 41 -4.13 -6.58 -10.98
N PHE A 42 -4.46 -5.87 -9.91
CA PHE A 42 -4.40 -4.41 -9.83
C PHE A 42 -5.17 -3.70 -10.96
N ALA A 43 -6.19 -4.36 -11.51
CA ALA A 43 -7.07 -3.80 -12.54
C ALA A 43 -8.16 -2.88 -11.96
N ARG A 44 -8.25 -2.84 -10.62
CA ARG A 44 -9.11 -1.96 -9.84
C ARG A 44 -8.41 -1.65 -8.53
N GLU A 45 -8.42 -0.40 -8.12
CA GLU A 45 -7.95 0.01 -6.80
C GLU A 45 -9.03 -0.31 -5.73
N PRO A 46 -8.67 -0.92 -4.59
CA PRO A 46 -9.60 -1.14 -3.50
C PRO A 46 -9.97 0.19 -2.82
N SER A 47 -11.18 0.26 -2.24
CA SER A 47 -11.47 1.33 -1.28
C SER A 47 -10.64 1.13 -0.01
N LEU A 48 -10.54 2.17 0.84
CA LEU A 48 -9.86 2.05 2.12
C LEU A 48 -10.43 0.92 2.97
N GLU A 49 -11.76 0.79 3.05
CA GLU A 49 -12.43 -0.29 3.80
C GLU A 49 -12.07 -1.66 3.24
N THR A 50 -11.99 -1.78 1.91
CA THR A 50 -11.61 -3.04 1.26
C THR A 50 -10.14 -3.39 1.53
N ALA A 51 -9.25 -2.39 1.51
CA ALA A 51 -7.83 -2.56 1.81
C ALA A 51 -7.60 -3.00 3.26
N LEU A 52 -8.29 -2.36 4.21
CA LEU A 52 -8.27 -2.73 5.63
C LEU A 52 -8.85 -4.14 5.86
N ALA A 53 -9.90 -4.53 5.13
CA ALA A 53 -10.41 -5.89 5.18
C ALA A 53 -9.38 -6.92 4.68
N PHE A 54 -8.63 -6.62 3.61
CA PHE A 54 -7.53 -7.47 3.17
C PHE A 54 -6.41 -7.59 4.21
N GLU A 55 -6.07 -6.50 4.90
CA GLU A 55 -5.11 -6.51 6.00
C GLU A 55 -5.55 -7.46 7.12
N MET A 56 -6.83 -7.43 7.50
CA MET A 56 -7.40 -8.37 8.47
C MET A 56 -7.43 -9.82 7.96
N ILE A 57 -7.73 -10.05 6.69
CA ILE A 57 -7.79 -11.43 6.13
C ILE A 57 -6.38 -12.03 6.01
N PHE A 58 -5.40 -11.23 5.55
CA PHE A 58 -4.06 -11.71 5.23
C PHE A 58 -3.03 -11.52 6.34
N GLN A 59 -3.39 -10.83 7.42
CA GLN A 59 -2.54 -10.56 8.59
C GLN A 59 -1.22 -9.90 8.18
N ARG A 60 -1.34 -8.88 7.32
CA ARG A 60 -0.26 -8.12 6.71
C ARG A 60 -0.72 -6.69 6.52
N SER A 61 0.18 -5.73 6.73
CA SER A 61 -0.21 -4.33 6.60
C SER A 61 -0.65 -4.03 5.17
N THR A 62 -1.53 -3.04 5.02
CA THR A 62 -1.95 -2.52 3.72
C THR A 62 -0.72 -2.07 2.88
N SER A 63 0.33 -1.53 3.52
CA SER A 63 1.56 -1.16 2.82
C SER A 63 2.35 -2.37 2.29
N GLU A 64 2.35 -3.52 2.98
CA GLU A 64 2.93 -4.76 2.46
C GLU A 64 2.08 -5.33 1.31
N LEU A 65 0.76 -5.34 1.47
CA LEU A 65 -0.17 -5.92 0.49
C LEU A 65 -0.21 -5.16 -0.83
N PHE A 66 -0.12 -3.84 -0.78
CA PHE A 66 -0.17 -2.93 -1.92
C PHE A 66 1.19 -2.24 -2.14
N GLY A 67 2.28 -2.99 -2.00
CA GLY A 67 3.66 -2.46 -2.02
C GLY A 67 3.97 -1.53 -3.19
N GLY A 68 3.52 -1.84 -4.41
CA GLY A 68 3.73 -0.96 -5.56
C GLY A 68 3.00 0.39 -5.46
N LEU A 69 1.75 0.37 -4.96
CA LEU A 69 1.00 1.59 -4.69
C LEU A 69 1.63 2.39 -3.55
N TYR A 70 2.02 1.71 -2.48
CA TYR A 70 2.69 2.33 -1.34
C TYR A 70 3.99 3.02 -1.74
N GLN A 71 4.82 2.37 -2.57
CA GLN A 71 6.07 2.95 -3.08
C GLN A 71 5.82 4.23 -3.89
N LYS A 72 4.80 4.23 -4.75
CA LYS A 72 4.40 5.44 -5.49
C LYS A 72 3.97 6.57 -4.55
N VAL A 73 3.11 6.27 -3.59
CA VAL A 73 2.63 7.25 -2.59
C VAL A 73 3.81 7.79 -1.76
N GLU A 74 4.72 6.91 -1.34
CA GLU A 74 5.90 7.27 -0.58
C GLU A 74 6.79 8.25 -1.36
N GLN A 75 7.10 7.96 -2.63
CA GLN A 75 7.88 8.85 -3.49
C GLN A 75 7.24 10.24 -3.60
N GLU A 76 5.95 10.30 -3.92
CA GLU A 76 5.22 11.57 -4.05
C GLU A 76 5.21 12.38 -2.74
N VAL A 77 4.98 11.72 -1.60
CA VAL A 77 4.95 12.38 -0.29
C VAL A 77 6.34 12.88 0.11
N THR A 78 7.38 12.07 -0.11
CA THR A 78 8.77 12.44 0.16
C THR A 78 9.21 13.64 -0.69
N GLU A 79 8.88 13.68 -1.97
CA GLU A 79 9.18 14.82 -2.84
C GLU A 79 8.49 16.10 -2.36
N ARG A 80 7.19 16.03 -2.04
CA ARG A 80 6.45 17.18 -1.50
C ARG A 80 7.02 17.65 -0.16
N ALA A 81 7.45 16.72 0.69
CA ALA A 81 8.07 17.03 1.97
C ALA A 81 9.40 17.76 1.80
N LYS A 82 10.24 17.36 0.83
CA LYS A 82 11.49 18.09 0.48
C LYS A 82 11.18 19.53 0.07
N THR A 83 10.21 19.72 -0.84
CA THR A 83 9.79 21.05 -1.29
C THR A 83 9.29 21.92 -0.12
N LEU A 84 8.54 21.35 0.83
CA LEU A 84 8.09 22.09 2.02
C LEU A 84 9.25 22.43 2.96
N ALA A 85 10.20 21.52 3.15
CA ALA A 85 11.38 21.77 3.98
C ALA A 85 12.23 22.91 3.43
N GLU A 86 12.44 22.96 2.11
CA GLU A 86 13.19 24.03 1.44
C GLU A 86 12.57 25.42 1.65
N ARG A 87 11.24 25.50 1.64
CA ARG A 87 10.46 26.74 1.78
C ARG A 87 10.24 27.20 3.23
N THR A 88 10.63 26.39 4.21
CA THR A 88 10.40 26.68 5.64
C THR A 88 11.67 27.22 6.27
N ASP A 89 11.59 28.17 7.20
CA ASP A 89 12.76 28.71 7.90
C ASP A 89 13.57 27.62 8.63
N GLN A 90 14.89 27.84 8.66
CA GLN A 90 15.84 26.97 9.33
C GLN A 90 15.57 26.94 10.85
N GLY A 91 15.83 25.79 11.47
CA GLY A 91 15.69 25.62 12.93
C GLY A 91 14.25 25.47 13.44
N THR A 92 13.25 25.48 12.55
CA THR A 92 11.85 25.27 12.96
C THR A 92 11.51 23.78 13.11
N LEU A 93 10.63 23.47 14.08
CA LEU A 93 10.09 22.11 14.26
C LEU A 93 9.39 21.59 12.98
N LYS A 94 8.71 22.47 12.26
CA LYS A 94 8.05 22.13 10.99
C LYS A 94 9.06 21.63 9.95
N ARG A 95 10.18 22.34 9.77
CA ARG A 95 11.25 21.91 8.85
C ARG A 95 11.84 20.56 9.27
N GLN A 96 12.02 20.32 10.57
CA GLN A 96 12.48 19.02 11.08
C GLN A 96 11.49 17.90 10.73
N ILE A 97 10.18 18.11 10.92
CA ILE A 97 9.14 17.13 10.56
C ILE A 97 9.19 16.82 9.06
N PHE A 98 9.27 17.85 8.20
CA PHE A 98 9.35 17.66 6.76
C PHE A 98 10.61 16.90 6.32
N ASN A 99 11.76 17.20 6.92
CA ASN A 99 13.00 16.45 6.69
C ASN A 99 12.87 14.98 7.12
N ASN A 100 12.24 14.71 8.27
CA ASN A 100 12.02 13.34 8.73
C ASN A 100 11.13 12.56 7.75
N ILE A 101 10.05 13.17 7.23
CA ILE A 101 9.18 12.56 6.22
C ILE A 101 9.97 12.32 4.92
N ALA A 102 10.80 13.29 4.50
CA ALA A 102 11.61 13.18 3.29
C ALA A 102 12.66 12.05 3.38
N ASN A 103 13.19 11.78 4.57
CA ASN A 103 14.28 10.82 4.77
C ASN A 103 13.80 9.41 5.14
N LYS A 104 12.51 9.22 5.48
CA LYS A 104 11.96 7.91 5.88
C LYS A 104 12.03 6.85 4.77
N SER A 105 12.15 7.25 3.50
CA SER A 105 12.24 6.36 2.32
C SER A 105 13.63 5.75 2.07
N LEU A 106 14.67 6.11 2.85
CA LEU A 106 16.06 5.66 2.63
C LEU A 106 16.47 4.39 3.41
N ASN A 107 15.57 3.74 4.14
CA ASN A 107 15.85 2.51 4.90
C ASN A 107 14.97 1.34 4.48
#